data_AF-A0A9Q9UCF5-F1
#
_entry.id   AF-A0A9Q9UCF5-F1
#
_cell.length_a   1.000
_cell.length_b   1.000
_cell.length_c   1.000
_cell.angle_alpha   90.00
_cell.angle_beta   90.00
_cell.angle_gamma   90.00
#
_symmetry.space_group_name_H-M   'P 1'
#
loop_
_entity.id
_entity.type
_entity.pdbx_description
1 polymer ?
#
loop_
_entity_poly.entity_id
_entity_poly.type
_entity_poly.pdbx_seq_one_letter_code
_entity_poly.pdbx_strand_id
1 'polypeptide(L)'
;MKCTSTAFALLAAAAAGVQAANIQLVGKVMNSAAKEGFENSRTLVYAGGKTKRDAPKVYEPDPNRDYTLEDGYIFVLQCSTAGFRPECISFGSEPGKCVSYFDFDPKKGDHPTSISDAFNHNVTSISTNTGGACQFYHYTGCDEKGDDRGLTSSYNYNLNVSLPEDPRTVQYFKNVTSWRHDFDLVLIRSRPHHNQVVRESIESPFPASPTAKLGTLGVLPNELLGNILGYLDIHSYFRFRLVNRRARVLASELHEYKSVVKNGMEGFRGMLRAGLATHYTFRDMYRALKTETCSFCKSFGGFLYLPTAARCCFGCIENAPELRVISMPALSKLTNISAKRVGLRVGYALRTVPGLYSMEERPGRRPALLLAEREATWRLSELGLLTPDVAHALQARSEQQNQRYMMSTAYPWYDPTTGQVENGVS
;
A
#
# COMPACT_ATOMS: atom_id res chain seq x y z
N MET A 1 -9.78 -25.73 46.38
CA MET A 1 -10.33 -26.70 45.39
C MET A 1 -10.11 -26.08 44.00
N LYS A 2 -9.13 -26.37 43.15
CA LYS A 2 -8.27 -27.55 42.89
C LYS A 2 -9.02 -28.88 42.85
N CYS A 3 -9.24 -29.38 41.63
CA CYS A 3 -9.16 -30.76 41.14
C CYS A 3 -9.36 -30.69 39.60
N THR A 4 -8.33 -30.88 38.75
CA THR A 4 -7.77 -32.15 38.24
C THR A 4 -8.82 -32.94 37.43
N SER A 5 -8.59 -33.29 36.17
CA SER A 5 -7.68 -34.33 35.65
C SER A 5 -7.79 -34.29 34.10
N THR A 6 -6.88 -34.73 33.25
CA THR A 6 -5.97 -35.88 33.35
C THR A 6 -4.82 -35.70 32.36
N ALA A 7 -3.62 -36.06 32.80
CA ALA A 7 -2.43 -36.22 32.00
C ALA A 7 -2.47 -37.51 31.16
N PHE A 8 -1.73 -37.52 30.06
CA PHE A 8 -0.98 -38.72 29.66
C PHE A 8 0.49 -38.34 29.49
N ALA A 9 1.32 -39.02 30.27
CA ALA A 9 2.76 -38.96 30.29
C ALA A 9 3.36 -40.09 29.42
N LEU A 10 4.71 -40.09 29.35
CA LEU A 10 5.64 -41.10 28.81
C LEU A 10 5.99 -40.89 27.33
N LEU A 11 7.25 -40.86 26.88
CA LEU A 11 8.52 -41.31 27.45
C LEU A 11 9.65 -40.51 26.77
N ALA A 12 10.62 -40.02 27.55
CA ALA A 12 11.94 -39.67 27.05
C ALA A 12 12.87 -40.86 27.24
N ALA A 13 13.50 -41.34 26.17
CA ALA A 13 14.73 -42.13 26.20
C ALA A 13 15.52 -41.86 24.92
N ALA A 14 16.83 -41.69 25.09
CA ALA A 14 17.78 -41.08 24.17
C ALA A 14 18.15 -41.94 22.96
N ALA A 15 18.56 -41.32 21.83
CA ALA A 15 19.98 -41.16 21.48
C ALA A 15 20.18 -40.64 20.03
N ALA A 16 21.16 -39.74 19.93
CA ALA A 16 22.13 -39.54 18.84
C ALA A 16 21.68 -39.39 17.38
N GLY A 17 22.20 -38.32 16.75
CA GLY A 17 22.41 -38.29 15.31
C GLY A 17 22.00 -36.98 14.67
N VAL A 18 23.01 -36.23 14.20
CA VAL A 18 22.92 -35.03 13.38
C VAL A 18 21.75 -35.06 12.39
N GLN A 19 20.79 -34.13 12.50
CA GLN A 19 19.96 -33.72 11.37
C GLN A 19 19.37 -32.32 11.58
N ALA A 20 19.58 -31.46 10.58
CA ALA A 20 18.94 -30.18 10.27
C ALA A 20 18.15 -29.47 11.38
N ALA A 21 18.68 -28.33 11.85
CA ALA A 21 17.89 -27.37 12.59
C ALA A 21 16.76 -26.83 11.68
N ASN A 22 15.53 -27.21 12.03
CA ASN A 22 14.30 -26.58 11.56
C ASN A 22 14.35 -25.09 11.90
N ILE A 23 14.46 -24.24 10.89
CA ILE A 23 14.25 -22.80 11.02
C ILE A 23 12.73 -22.58 11.04
N GLN A 24 12.23 -22.06 12.17
CA GLN A 24 10.87 -21.55 12.29
C GLN A 24 10.75 -20.25 11.50
N LEU A 25 10.06 -20.28 10.37
CA LEU A 25 9.62 -19.08 9.66
C LEU A 25 8.55 -18.35 10.50
N VAL A 26 8.87 -17.16 10.99
CA VAL A 26 7.90 -16.29 11.68
C VAL A 26 6.91 -15.74 10.64
N GLY A 27 5.66 -16.19 10.74
CA GLY A 27 4.61 -15.87 9.77
C GLY A 27 4.00 -14.49 9.97
N LYS A 28 4.45 -13.48 9.21
CA LYS A 28 3.60 -12.58 8.40
C LYS A 28 4.41 -11.47 7.72
N VAL A 29 4.80 -11.71 6.46
CA VAL A 29 4.94 -10.64 5.47
C VAL A 29 3.58 -10.50 4.77
N MET A 30 3.10 -9.26 4.61
CA MET A 30 1.80 -8.93 4.01
C MET A 30 1.89 -9.05 2.47
N ASN A 31 0.88 -9.67 1.85
CA ASN A 31 0.78 -9.92 0.40
C ASN A 31 1.17 -8.70 -0.45
N SER A 32 2.32 -8.80 -1.13
CA SER A 32 2.73 -7.94 -2.23
C SER A 32 3.25 -8.82 -3.38
N ALA A 33 3.30 -8.27 -4.60
CA ALA A 33 3.97 -8.96 -5.72
C ALA A 33 5.45 -9.23 -5.39
N ALA A 34 6.09 -8.33 -4.63
CA ALA A 34 7.42 -8.52 -4.09
C ALA A 34 7.50 -9.62 -3.03
N LYS A 35 6.44 -9.91 -2.27
CA LYS A 35 6.44 -10.96 -1.24
C LYS A 35 6.56 -12.34 -1.87
N GLU A 36 5.76 -12.64 -2.89
CA GLU A 36 5.88 -13.92 -3.62
C GLU A 36 7.26 -14.02 -4.27
N GLY A 37 7.74 -12.92 -4.85
CA GLY A 37 9.12 -12.80 -5.31
C GLY A 37 10.13 -13.10 -4.21
N PHE A 38 9.96 -12.55 -3.00
CA PHE A 38 10.86 -12.73 -1.86
C PHE A 38 10.84 -14.17 -1.34
N GLU A 39 9.65 -14.74 -1.11
CA GLU A 39 9.45 -16.09 -0.57
C GLU A 39 9.94 -17.17 -1.53
N ASN A 40 9.84 -16.93 -2.85
CA ASN A 40 10.28 -17.88 -3.88
C ASN A 40 11.66 -17.54 -4.47
N SER A 41 12.22 -16.36 -4.16
CA SER A 41 13.54 -15.98 -4.67
C SER A 41 14.62 -16.82 -4.04
N ARG A 42 15.68 -17.04 -4.83
CA ARG A 42 16.94 -17.51 -4.29
C ARG A 42 17.54 -16.41 -3.41
N THR A 43 17.84 -16.74 -2.14
CA THR A 43 18.51 -15.82 -1.22
C THR A 43 20.01 -16.06 -1.23
N LEU A 44 20.78 -14.98 -1.36
CA LEU A 44 22.24 -14.98 -1.27
C LEU A 44 22.65 -14.08 -0.11
N VAL A 45 23.36 -14.63 0.87
CA VAL A 45 23.90 -13.88 2.01
C VAL A 45 25.40 -13.71 1.81
N TYR A 46 25.89 -12.49 1.98
CA TYR A 46 27.31 -12.20 1.90
C TYR A 46 28.06 -12.90 3.05
N ALA A 47 28.91 -13.86 2.73
CA ALA A 47 29.60 -14.73 3.70
C ALA A 47 30.88 -14.11 4.32
N GLY A 48 31.11 -12.81 4.17
CA GLY A 48 32.30 -12.13 4.67
C GLY A 48 33.54 -12.25 3.76
N GLY A 49 34.31 -11.16 3.69
CA GLY A 49 35.52 -11.01 2.88
C GLY A 49 36.02 -9.56 2.89
N LYS A 50 37.27 -9.32 2.49
CA LYS A 50 37.79 -7.95 2.31
C LYS A 50 37.19 -7.38 1.02
N THR A 51 36.21 -6.49 1.12
CA THR A 51 35.79 -5.65 0.00
C THR A 51 36.86 -4.58 -0.25
N LYS A 52 37.10 -4.20 -1.51
CA LYS A 52 37.95 -3.04 -1.81
C LYS A 52 37.15 -1.78 -1.46
N ARG A 53 37.58 -1.08 -0.40
CA ARG A 53 37.09 0.19 0.16
C ARG A 53 35.99 0.05 1.22
N ASP A 54 36.41 -0.01 2.48
CA ASP A 54 35.62 0.53 3.59
C ASP A 54 35.53 2.05 3.38
N ALA A 55 34.39 2.53 2.86
CA ALA A 55 34.12 3.96 2.75
C ALA A 55 33.94 4.58 4.15
N PRO A 56 34.32 5.86 4.36
CA PRO A 56 34.12 6.52 5.64
C PRO A 56 32.63 6.64 5.98
N LYS A 57 32.24 6.26 7.20
CA LYS A 57 30.88 6.44 7.72
C LYS A 57 30.47 7.92 7.61
N VAL A 58 29.43 8.20 6.84
CA VAL A 58 28.71 9.48 6.89
C VAL A 58 27.30 9.23 7.41
N TYR A 59 27.10 9.73 8.64
CA TYR A 59 25.88 9.83 9.46
C TYR A 59 25.00 8.58 9.58
N GLU A 60 25.29 7.76 10.60
CA GLU A 60 24.36 6.76 11.14
C GLU A 60 23.18 7.48 11.83
N PRO A 61 21.91 7.12 11.55
CA PRO A 61 20.80 7.51 12.41
C PRO A 61 20.95 6.89 13.80
N ASP A 62 20.42 7.58 14.81
CA ASP A 62 20.53 7.32 16.27
C ASP A 62 20.87 5.86 16.66
N PRO A 63 22.04 5.59 17.26
CA PRO A 63 22.48 4.25 17.66
C PRO A 63 21.63 3.61 18.75
N ASN A 64 20.73 4.36 19.40
CA ASN A 64 19.78 3.83 20.38
C ASN A 64 18.39 3.57 19.80
N ARG A 65 18.22 3.61 18.48
CA ARG A 65 16.97 3.20 17.85
C ARG A 65 16.87 1.67 17.93
N ASP A 66 15.92 1.17 18.71
CA ASP A 66 15.61 -0.26 18.72
C ASP A 66 15.08 -0.69 17.34
N TYR A 67 15.89 -1.43 16.59
CA TYR A 67 15.45 -2.24 15.47
C TYR A 67 16.02 -3.65 15.66
N THR A 68 15.16 -4.61 16.00
CA THR A 68 15.54 -6.02 16.04
C THR A 68 15.51 -6.55 14.61
N LEU A 69 16.67 -6.61 13.94
CA LEU A 69 16.83 -7.49 12.78
C LEU A 69 16.89 -8.92 13.32
N GLU A 70 15.83 -9.70 13.15
CA GLU A 70 15.75 -11.09 13.65
C GLU A 70 16.97 -11.93 13.20
N ASP A 71 17.46 -11.68 11.99
CA ASP A 71 18.58 -12.41 11.38
C ASP A 71 19.90 -11.61 11.31
N GLY A 72 19.92 -10.35 11.74
CA GLY A 72 21.11 -9.48 11.67
C GLY A 72 21.51 -8.97 10.28
N TYR A 73 20.73 -9.26 9.23
CA TYR A 73 21.01 -8.87 7.84
C TYR A 73 19.96 -7.90 7.26
N ILE A 74 20.42 -7.03 6.36
CA ILE A 74 19.59 -6.23 5.44
C ILE A 74 19.50 -7.00 4.13
N PHE A 75 18.27 -7.26 3.67
CA PHE A 75 17.97 -7.95 2.43
C PHE A 75 17.40 -6.99 1.39
N VAL A 76 17.91 -7.09 0.17
CA VAL A 76 17.45 -6.36 -1.01
C VAL A 76 17.03 -7.37 -2.07
N LEU A 77 15.73 -7.42 -2.36
CA LEU A 77 15.16 -8.17 -3.48
C LEU A 77 15.31 -7.37 -4.76
N GLN A 78 15.93 -7.97 -5.76
CA GLN A 78 16.10 -7.37 -7.08
C GLN A 78 15.61 -8.32 -8.16
N CYS A 79 15.06 -7.76 -9.25
CA CYS A 79 14.54 -8.56 -10.36
C CYS A 79 15.00 -7.96 -11.69
N SER A 80 15.27 -8.85 -12.66
CA SER A 80 15.57 -8.49 -14.06
C SER A 80 14.33 -7.98 -14.81
N THR A 81 13.14 -8.37 -14.35
CA THR A 81 11.85 -8.02 -14.96
C THR A 81 11.02 -7.11 -14.05
N ALA A 82 10.39 -6.08 -14.63
CA ALA A 82 9.60 -5.09 -13.91
C ALA A 82 8.40 -5.71 -13.16
N GLY A 83 8.09 -5.16 -11.99
CA GLY A 83 6.92 -5.56 -11.19
C GLY A 83 7.13 -6.83 -10.36
N PHE A 84 8.38 -7.14 -9.97
CA PHE A 84 8.74 -8.32 -9.15
C PHE A 84 8.32 -9.67 -9.76
N ARG A 85 8.54 -9.81 -11.07
CA ARG A 85 8.25 -11.02 -11.86
C ARG A 85 9.41 -12.03 -11.78
N PRO A 86 9.24 -13.29 -12.23
CA PRO A 86 10.24 -14.35 -12.09
C PRO A 86 11.65 -13.94 -12.56
N GLU A 87 12.69 -14.57 -11.98
CA GLU A 87 14.11 -14.17 -11.99
C GLU A 87 14.51 -13.12 -10.93
N CYS A 88 13.78 -13.04 -9.83
CA CYS A 88 14.21 -12.26 -8.67
C CYS A 88 15.25 -12.99 -7.81
N ILE A 89 16.22 -12.27 -7.26
CA ILE A 89 17.17 -12.74 -6.25
C ILE A 89 17.13 -11.80 -5.04
N SER A 90 17.19 -12.37 -3.84
CA SER A 90 17.30 -11.63 -2.58
C SER A 90 18.76 -11.60 -2.12
N PHE A 91 19.34 -10.40 -2.03
CA PHE A 91 20.73 -10.17 -1.67
C PHE A 91 20.83 -9.64 -0.23
N GLY A 92 21.59 -10.31 0.64
CA GLY A 92 21.69 -10.00 2.06
C GLY A 92 23.10 -9.56 2.49
N SER A 93 23.20 -8.50 3.29
CA SER A 93 24.45 -8.08 3.96
C SER A 93 24.22 -7.51 5.36
N GLU A 94 25.26 -7.52 6.19
CA GLU A 94 25.21 -6.89 7.51
C GLU A 94 25.00 -5.36 7.39
N PRO A 95 24.37 -4.69 8.37
CA PRO A 95 24.24 -3.24 8.40
C PRO A 95 25.58 -2.52 8.25
N GLY A 96 25.60 -1.44 7.47
CA GLY A 96 26.80 -0.63 7.23
C GLY A 96 27.81 -1.23 6.24
N LYS A 97 27.56 -2.42 5.69
CA LYS A 97 28.39 -3.03 4.63
C LYS A 97 27.89 -2.66 3.24
N CYS A 98 28.79 -2.13 2.42
CA CYS A 98 28.56 -1.95 0.99
C CYS A 98 28.96 -3.23 0.24
N VAL A 99 28.00 -3.83 -0.48
CA VAL A 99 28.19 -5.03 -1.30
C VAL A 99 27.63 -4.79 -2.71
N SER A 100 28.14 -5.51 -3.70
CA SER A 100 27.74 -5.48 -5.12
C SER A 100 27.43 -6.88 -5.64
N TYR A 101 26.83 -7.01 -6.84
CA TYR A 101 26.53 -8.33 -7.44
C TYR A 101 27.75 -9.25 -7.52
N PHE A 102 28.92 -8.66 -7.80
CA PHE A 102 30.21 -9.35 -7.89
C PHE A 102 30.63 -9.99 -6.56
N ASP A 103 30.16 -9.46 -5.44
CA ASP A 103 30.45 -10.02 -4.11
C ASP A 103 29.65 -11.31 -3.83
N PHE A 104 28.61 -11.59 -4.63
CA PHE A 104 27.75 -12.77 -4.53
C PHE A 104 28.03 -13.82 -5.61
N ASP A 105 28.95 -13.54 -6.52
CA ASP A 105 29.37 -14.50 -7.53
C ASP A 105 30.04 -15.74 -6.89
N PRO A 106 29.76 -16.94 -7.42
CA PRO A 106 30.30 -18.17 -6.86
C PRO A 106 31.82 -18.22 -7.01
N LYS A 107 32.53 -18.40 -5.90
CA LYS A 107 34.00 -18.48 -5.88
C LYS A 107 34.58 -19.72 -6.59
N LYS A 108 33.76 -20.74 -6.90
CA LYS A 108 34.12 -21.98 -7.61
C LYS A 108 32.91 -22.52 -8.40
N GLY A 109 33.11 -22.93 -9.66
CA GLY A 109 32.08 -23.51 -10.55
C GLY A 109 32.30 -23.16 -12.03
N ASP A 110 31.49 -23.73 -12.93
CA ASP A 110 31.64 -23.56 -14.39
C ASP A 110 31.28 -22.13 -14.89
N HIS A 111 30.54 -21.35 -14.09
CA HIS A 111 30.12 -19.97 -14.41
C HIS A 111 30.35 -19.02 -13.23
N PRO A 112 31.58 -18.51 -13.05
CA PRO A 112 31.96 -17.67 -11.91
C PRO A 112 31.32 -16.28 -11.93
N THR A 113 30.64 -15.87 -13.00
CA THR A 113 29.95 -14.57 -13.17
C THR A 113 28.43 -14.72 -13.27
N SER A 114 27.89 -15.88 -12.91
CA SER A 114 26.46 -16.20 -13.12
C SER A 114 25.48 -15.26 -12.42
N ILE A 115 25.88 -14.58 -11.34
CA ILE A 115 25.03 -13.61 -10.63
C ILE A 115 25.25 -12.21 -11.18
N SER A 116 26.49 -11.80 -11.37
CA SER A 116 26.79 -10.50 -11.97
C SER A 116 26.20 -10.40 -13.38
N ASP A 117 26.44 -11.34 -14.29
CA ASP A 117 25.93 -11.28 -15.67
C ASP A 117 24.39 -11.13 -15.76
N ALA A 118 23.65 -11.71 -14.81
CA ALA A 118 22.20 -11.65 -14.80
C ALA A 118 21.65 -10.29 -14.34
N PHE A 119 22.27 -9.66 -13.33
CA PHE A 119 21.73 -8.46 -12.68
C PHE A 119 22.43 -7.17 -13.11
N ASN A 120 23.65 -7.29 -13.61
CA ASN A 120 24.48 -6.19 -14.06
C ASN A 120 23.88 -5.53 -15.31
N HIS A 121 23.19 -4.40 -15.09
CA HIS A 121 22.52 -3.47 -16.03
C HIS A 121 21.09 -3.88 -16.36
N ASN A 122 20.64 -4.97 -15.78
CA ASN A 122 19.35 -5.57 -16.10
C ASN A 122 18.34 -5.41 -14.96
N VAL A 123 18.69 -4.76 -13.84
CA VAL A 123 17.75 -4.55 -12.73
C VAL A 123 16.67 -3.57 -13.10
N THR A 124 15.42 -4.03 -13.02
CA THR A 124 14.23 -3.23 -13.31
C THR A 124 13.29 -3.13 -12.12
N SER A 125 13.52 -3.91 -11.05
CA SER A 125 12.78 -3.81 -9.79
C SER A 125 13.68 -3.98 -8.57
N ILE A 126 13.42 -3.21 -7.51
CA ILE A 126 14.14 -3.32 -6.24
C ILE A 126 13.20 -3.18 -5.03
N SER A 127 13.38 -4.00 -4.00
CA SER A 127 12.68 -3.90 -2.72
C SER A 127 13.66 -4.20 -1.61
N THR A 128 13.54 -3.54 -0.47
CA THR A 128 14.40 -3.77 0.69
C THR A 128 13.57 -4.10 1.91
N ASN A 129 14.08 -4.98 2.77
CA ASN A 129 13.46 -5.28 4.06
C ASN A 129 13.66 -4.15 5.09
N THR A 130 14.55 -3.18 4.81
CA THR A 130 14.85 -2.03 5.68
C THR A 130 15.01 -0.72 4.88
N GLY A 131 14.64 0.42 5.48
CA GLY A 131 14.72 1.74 4.83
C GLY A 131 16.13 2.37 4.76
N GLY A 132 17.20 1.57 4.64
CA GLY A 132 18.60 2.05 4.71
C GLY A 132 19.17 2.66 3.41
N ALA A 133 20.32 3.33 3.53
CA ALA A 133 20.94 4.26 2.57
C ALA A 133 21.64 3.65 1.33
N CYS A 134 21.21 2.47 0.88
CA CYS A 134 21.92 1.69 -0.13
C CYS A 134 20.93 0.99 -1.06
N GLN A 135 20.40 1.72 -2.04
CA GLN A 135 19.20 1.28 -2.78
C GLN A 135 19.43 1.04 -4.28
N PHE A 136 20.59 1.33 -4.86
CA PHE A 136 20.83 1.13 -6.30
C PHE A 136 22.25 0.63 -6.52
N TYR A 137 22.40 -0.55 -7.14
CA TYR A 137 23.70 -1.15 -7.37
C TYR A 137 23.90 -1.59 -8.80
N HIS A 138 25.11 -1.29 -9.28
CA HIS A 138 25.71 -1.90 -10.46
C HIS A 138 27.19 -2.23 -10.24
N TYR A 139 28.02 -1.29 -9.74
CA TYR A 139 29.41 -1.56 -9.32
C TYR A 139 29.81 -0.86 -8.01
N THR A 140 30.87 -1.36 -7.37
CA THR A 140 31.52 -0.77 -6.19
C THR A 140 32.44 0.41 -6.59
N GLY A 141 32.13 1.60 -6.07
CA GLY A 141 32.90 2.84 -6.28
C GLY A 141 32.24 3.79 -7.28
N CYS A 142 31.66 4.89 -6.80
CA CYS A 142 30.97 5.87 -7.64
C CYS A 142 31.91 6.92 -8.22
N ASP A 143 31.85 7.06 -9.56
CA ASP A 143 32.26 8.21 -10.37
C ASP A 143 33.63 8.82 -10.06
N GLU A 144 34.69 8.02 -10.16
CA GLU A 144 36.06 8.52 -10.11
C GLU A 144 36.60 8.94 -11.50
N LYS A 145 35.91 8.61 -12.61
CA LYS A 145 36.48 8.76 -13.96
C LYS A 145 35.55 9.22 -15.09
N GLY A 146 34.28 9.52 -14.83
CA GLY A 146 33.44 10.25 -15.79
C GLY A 146 32.86 9.45 -16.96
N ASP A 147 32.88 8.11 -16.93
CA ASP A 147 32.14 7.25 -17.89
C ASP A 147 31.42 6.05 -17.23
N ASP A 148 31.29 6.03 -15.90
CA ASP A 148 30.75 4.88 -15.15
C ASP A 148 29.20 4.89 -15.05
N ARG A 149 28.57 3.73 -15.35
CA ARG A 149 27.11 3.51 -15.44
C ARG A 149 26.46 3.02 -14.14
N GLY A 150 26.62 3.74 -13.02
CA GLY A 150 25.93 3.42 -11.78
C GLY A 150 25.81 4.59 -10.82
N LEU A 151 24.61 4.80 -10.28
CA LEU A 151 24.29 5.86 -9.32
C LEU A 151 24.17 5.31 -7.89
N THR A 152 25.06 5.74 -6.99
CA THR A 152 24.88 5.56 -5.54
C THR A 152 24.31 6.84 -4.96
N SER A 153 23.17 6.75 -4.29
CA SER A 153 22.53 7.87 -3.62
C SER A 153 22.07 7.46 -2.23
N SER A 154 22.03 8.43 -1.31
CA SER A 154 21.35 8.27 -0.02
C SER A 154 19.91 7.85 -0.23
N TYR A 155 19.28 7.33 0.83
CA TYR A 155 17.88 6.90 0.82
C TYR A 155 16.99 7.91 0.07
N ASN A 156 16.50 7.52 -1.12
CA ASN A 156 15.59 8.33 -1.91
C ASN A 156 14.25 7.61 -2.03
N TYR A 157 13.33 7.97 -1.16
CA TYR A 157 11.97 7.42 -1.13
C TYR A 157 11.10 7.87 -2.30
N ASN A 158 11.50 8.91 -3.04
CA ASN A 158 10.76 9.41 -4.18
C ASN A 158 11.73 9.67 -5.32
N LEU A 159 11.95 8.64 -6.16
CA LEU A 159 12.86 8.76 -7.29
C LEU A 159 12.43 9.84 -8.29
N ASN A 160 11.20 10.36 -8.26
CA ASN A 160 10.81 11.50 -9.10
C ASN A 160 11.32 12.85 -8.55
N VAL A 161 11.83 12.89 -7.33
CA VAL A 161 12.34 14.08 -6.65
C VAL A 161 13.84 13.92 -6.47
N SER A 162 14.60 14.86 -7.01
CA SER A 162 16.05 14.94 -6.82
C SER A 162 16.36 15.14 -5.34
N LEU A 163 17.29 14.35 -4.79
CA LEU A 163 17.86 14.67 -3.49
C LEU A 163 18.79 15.88 -3.63
N PRO A 164 18.81 16.81 -2.65
CA PRO A 164 19.77 17.92 -2.63
C PRO A 164 21.22 17.45 -2.74
N GLU A 165 21.51 16.29 -2.16
CA GLU A 165 22.85 15.68 -2.13
C GLU A 165 23.15 14.87 -3.40
N ASP A 166 22.13 14.40 -4.12
CA ASP A 166 22.31 13.69 -5.40
C ASP A 166 21.11 13.86 -6.36
N PRO A 167 21.21 14.79 -7.32
CA PRO A 167 20.11 15.09 -8.23
C PRO A 167 19.91 14.04 -9.33
N ARG A 168 20.80 13.05 -9.47
CA ARG A 168 20.77 12.08 -10.56
C ARG A 168 19.72 10.98 -10.37
N THR A 169 19.19 10.83 -9.15
CA THR A 169 18.19 9.80 -8.77
C THR A 169 16.94 9.80 -9.66
N VAL A 170 16.55 10.97 -10.19
CA VAL A 170 15.42 11.13 -11.12
C VAL A 170 15.59 10.45 -12.47
N GLN A 171 16.82 10.14 -12.86
CA GLN A 171 17.10 9.41 -14.10
C GLN A 171 16.64 7.94 -14.04
N TYR A 172 16.43 7.41 -12.83
CA TYR A 172 16.03 6.02 -12.60
C TYR A 172 14.51 5.84 -12.40
N PHE A 173 13.76 6.93 -12.19
CA PHE A 173 12.31 6.92 -11.88
C PHE A 173 11.44 6.13 -12.87
N LYS A 174 11.81 6.12 -14.16
CA LYS A 174 11.06 5.40 -15.21
C LYS A 174 11.62 4.01 -15.55
N ASN A 175 12.80 3.68 -15.01
CA ASN A 175 13.57 2.50 -15.40
C ASN A 175 13.65 1.45 -14.27
N VAL A 176 13.40 1.87 -13.03
CA VAL A 176 13.43 1.00 -11.85
C VAL A 176 12.13 1.19 -11.07
N THR A 177 11.43 0.09 -10.80
CA THR A 177 10.25 0.11 -9.93
C THR A 177 10.67 -0.30 -8.52
N SER A 178 10.60 0.60 -7.54
CA SER A 178 10.92 0.30 -6.13
C SER A 178 9.68 -0.04 -5.32
N TRP A 179 9.60 -1.18 -4.62
CA TRP A 179 8.46 -1.47 -3.73
C TRP A 179 8.77 -1.15 -2.27
N ARG A 180 7.84 -0.43 -1.65
CA ARG A 180 7.93 0.03 -0.26
C ARG A 180 6.65 -0.32 0.49
N HIS A 181 6.75 -1.23 1.46
CA HIS A 181 5.63 -1.61 2.31
C HIS A 181 5.12 -0.43 3.17
N ASP A 182 5.95 0.56 3.45
CA ASP A 182 5.63 1.65 4.37
C ASP A 182 4.67 2.69 3.82
N PHE A 183 4.51 2.80 2.49
CA PHE A 183 3.51 3.69 1.93
C PHE A 183 2.08 3.23 2.23
N ASP A 184 1.82 1.92 2.29
CA ASP A 184 0.51 1.43 2.74
C ASP A 184 0.31 1.60 4.26
N LEU A 185 1.40 1.62 5.04
CA LEU A 185 1.38 1.73 6.50
C LEU A 185 0.93 3.11 6.96
N VAL A 186 1.22 4.16 6.17
CA VAL A 186 0.82 5.53 6.49
C VAL A 186 -0.57 5.91 6.00
N LEU A 187 -1.30 5.02 5.32
CA LEU A 187 -2.63 5.28 4.79
C LEU A 187 -3.75 4.68 5.64
N ILE A 188 -5.01 4.94 5.27
CA ILE A 188 -6.14 4.25 5.89
C ILE A 188 -6.01 2.75 5.55
N ARG A 189 -5.79 1.94 6.58
CA ARG A 189 -5.72 0.49 6.47
C ARG A 189 -6.49 -0.22 7.58
N SER A 190 -6.98 -1.40 7.26
CA SER A 190 -7.51 -2.34 8.25
C SER A 190 -6.39 -3.18 8.85
N ARG A 191 -6.57 -3.59 10.11
CA ARG A 191 -5.65 -4.54 10.73
C ARG A 191 -5.83 -5.91 10.07
N PRO A 192 -4.76 -6.57 9.59
CA PRO A 192 -4.88 -7.80 8.80
C PRO A 192 -5.64 -8.94 9.49
N HIS A 193 -5.48 -9.07 10.82
CA HIS A 193 -6.15 -10.10 11.62
C HIS A 193 -7.67 -9.87 11.76
N HIS A 194 -8.15 -8.62 11.71
CA HIS A 194 -9.59 -8.34 11.71
C HIS A 194 -10.25 -8.68 10.36
N ASN A 195 -9.48 -8.77 9.28
CA ASN A 195 -10.02 -9.01 7.95
C ASN A 195 -10.32 -10.50 7.72
N GLN A 196 -9.45 -11.38 8.22
CA GLN A 196 -9.52 -12.81 7.92
C GLN A 196 -10.81 -13.46 8.45
N VAL A 197 -11.27 -13.05 9.63
CA VAL A 197 -12.45 -13.60 10.29
C VAL A 197 -13.76 -13.29 9.54
N VAL A 198 -13.85 -12.13 8.89
CA VAL A 198 -15.08 -11.69 8.22
C VAL A 198 -15.05 -11.86 6.70
N ARG A 199 -13.87 -12.15 6.13
CA ARG A 199 -13.64 -12.22 4.68
C ARG A 199 -14.59 -13.17 4.00
N GLU A 200 -14.68 -14.41 4.48
CA GLU A 200 -15.55 -15.44 3.91
C GLU A 200 -17.03 -15.00 3.93
N SER A 201 -17.49 -14.45 5.05
CA SER A 201 -18.88 -13.97 5.19
C SER A 201 -19.23 -12.78 4.27
N ILE A 202 -18.23 -12.04 3.81
CA ILE A 202 -18.40 -10.94 2.86
C ILE A 202 -18.34 -11.47 1.42
N GLU A 203 -17.34 -12.31 1.10
CA GLU A 203 -17.12 -12.86 -0.25
C GLU A 203 -18.25 -13.79 -0.69
N SER A 204 -18.73 -14.67 0.18
CA SER A 204 -19.70 -15.70 -0.18
C SER A 204 -21.07 -15.53 0.52
N PRO A 205 -22.15 -16.04 -0.10
CA PRO A 205 -23.40 -16.30 0.60
C PRO A 205 -23.20 -17.32 1.74
N PHE A 206 -24.10 -17.33 2.71
CA PHE A 206 -24.08 -18.36 3.73
C PHE A 206 -24.43 -19.74 3.14
N PRO A 207 -23.84 -20.84 3.63
CA PRO A 207 -24.08 -22.19 3.08
C PRO A 207 -25.54 -22.64 3.18
N ALA A 208 -26.25 -22.15 4.20
CA ALA A 208 -27.63 -22.53 4.45
C ALA A 208 -28.57 -21.89 3.41
N SER A 209 -29.46 -22.71 2.85
CA SER A 209 -30.39 -22.29 1.80
C SER A 209 -31.33 -21.15 2.26
N PRO A 210 -31.75 -20.26 1.34
CA PRO A 210 -32.76 -19.25 1.64
C PRO A 210 -34.11 -19.89 1.98
N THR A 211 -34.68 -19.52 3.12
CA THR A 211 -36.02 -19.97 3.55
C THR A 211 -37.11 -18.94 3.28
N ALA A 212 -36.72 -17.67 3.11
CA ALA A 212 -37.62 -16.56 2.83
C ALA A 212 -37.46 -16.03 1.39
N LYS A 213 -38.56 -15.56 0.80
CA LYS A 213 -38.59 -14.85 -0.49
C LYS A 213 -38.14 -13.38 -0.31
N LEU A 214 -37.98 -12.65 -1.41
CA LEU A 214 -37.67 -11.21 -1.42
C LEU A 214 -38.87 -10.30 -1.10
N GLY A 215 -40.03 -10.86 -0.79
CA GLY A 215 -41.28 -10.11 -0.63
C GLY A 215 -41.67 -9.46 -1.96
N THR A 216 -42.14 -8.20 -1.90
CA THR A 216 -42.61 -7.43 -3.05
C THR A 216 -41.55 -7.26 -4.14
N LEU A 217 -40.26 -7.21 -3.79
CA LEU A 217 -39.16 -7.13 -4.75
C LEU A 217 -39.02 -8.41 -5.58
N GLY A 218 -39.59 -9.53 -5.13
CA GLY A 218 -39.57 -10.80 -5.87
C GLY A 218 -40.40 -10.81 -7.15
N VAL A 219 -41.18 -9.75 -7.43
CA VAL A 219 -41.90 -9.58 -8.70
C VAL A 219 -40.95 -9.18 -9.84
N LEU A 220 -39.80 -8.59 -9.51
CA LEU A 220 -38.85 -8.11 -10.50
C LEU A 220 -37.98 -9.28 -11.03
N PRO A 221 -37.71 -9.32 -12.36
CA PRO A 221 -36.69 -10.20 -12.91
C PRO A 221 -35.31 -9.97 -12.29
N ASN A 222 -34.47 -11.00 -12.28
CA ASN A 222 -33.13 -10.93 -11.68
C ASN A 222 -32.25 -9.86 -12.35
N GLU A 223 -32.45 -9.58 -13.64
CA GLU A 223 -31.74 -8.55 -14.40
C GLU A 223 -32.06 -7.16 -13.85
N LEU A 224 -33.33 -6.88 -13.58
CA LEU A 224 -33.76 -5.60 -13.00
C LEU A 224 -33.25 -5.46 -11.56
N LEU A 225 -33.28 -6.55 -10.79
CA LEU A 225 -32.71 -6.58 -9.44
C LEU A 225 -31.20 -6.30 -9.48
N GLY A 226 -30.46 -6.93 -10.40
CA GLY A 226 -29.04 -6.67 -10.61
C GLY A 226 -28.75 -5.21 -10.95
N ASN A 227 -29.55 -4.60 -11.83
CA ASN A 227 -29.43 -3.18 -12.16
C ASN A 227 -29.67 -2.29 -10.94
N ILE A 228 -30.75 -2.54 -10.18
CA ILE A 228 -31.05 -1.80 -8.94
C ILE A 228 -29.88 -1.90 -7.95
N LEU A 229 -29.36 -3.11 -7.74
CA LEU A 229 -28.21 -3.36 -6.86
C LEU A 229 -26.96 -2.59 -7.31
N GLY A 230 -26.75 -2.47 -8.62
CA GLY A 230 -25.66 -1.67 -9.19
C GLY A 230 -25.75 -0.16 -8.93
N TYR A 231 -26.95 0.36 -8.60
CA TYR A 231 -27.17 1.77 -8.25
C TYR A 231 -27.18 2.04 -6.73
N LEU A 232 -27.18 1.00 -5.89
CA LEU A 232 -27.10 1.20 -4.45
C LEU A 232 -25.70 1.66 -4.04
N ASP A 233 -25.66 2.69 -3.19
CA ASP A 233 -24.43 3.04 -2.48
C ASP A 233 -23.96 1.86 -1.60
N ILE A 234 -22.66 1.80 -1.30
CA ILE A 234 -22.04 0.70 -0.56
C ILE A 234 -22.77 0.43 0.75
N HIS A 235 -23.21 1.46 1.47
CA HIS A 235 -23.90 1.29 2.73
C HIS A 235 -25.31 0.70 2.56
N SER A 236 -26.11 1.22 1.63
CA SER A 236 -27.43 0.68 1.25
C SER A 236 -27.33 -0.74 0.70
N TYR A 237 -26.28 -1.05 -0.07
CA TYR A 237 -25.98 -2.37 -0.59
C TYR A 237 -25.78 -3.40 0.53
N PHE A 238 -24.97 -3.08 1.53
CA PHE A 238 -24.77 -3.96 2.68
C PHE A 238 -26.05 -4.10 3.50
N ARG A 239 -26.85 -3.05 3.67
CA ARG A 239 -28.16 -3.16 4.34
C ARG A 239 -29.09 -4.12 3.60
N PHE A 240 -29.18 -4.01 2.28
CA PHE A 240 -29.95 -4.96 1.46
C PHE A 240 -29.43 -6.39 1.65
N ARG A 241 -28.12 -6.59 1.58
CA ARG A 241 -27.46 -7.91 1.78
C ARG A 241 -27.74 -8.53 3.15
N LEU A 242 -28.12 -7.72 4.15
CA LEU A 242 -28.46 -8.15 5.51
C LEU A 242 -29.95 -8.44 5.71
N VAL A 243 -30.84 -8.10 4.75
CA VAL A 243 -32.30 -8.28 4.90
C VAL A 243 -32.68 -9.75 5.12
N ASN A 244 -32.21 -10.65 4.24
CA ASN A 244 -32.39 -12.09 4.37
C ASN A 244 -31.39 -12.85 3.49
N ARG A 245 -31.40 -14.19 3.57
CA ARG A 245 -30.50 -15.04 2.79
C ARG A 245 -30.68 -14.92 1.28
N ARG A 246 -31.91 -14.69 0.78
CA ARG A 246 -32.17 -14.53 -0.65
C ARG A 246 -31.59 -13.22 -1.18
N ALA A 247 -31.77 -12.12 -0.46
CA ALA A 247 -31.14 -10.83 -0.75
C ALA A 247 -29.61 -10.95 -0.75
N ARG A 248 -29.06 -11.72 0.21
CA ARG A 248 -27.63 -12.01 0.25
C ARG A 248 -27.12 -12.75 -0.98
N VAL A 249 -27.84 -13.78 -1.44
CA VAL A 249 -27.49 -14.52 -2.65
C VAL A 249 -27.42 -13.57 -3.85
N LEU A 250 -28.47 -12.79 -4.11
CA LEU A 250 -28.48 -11.83 -5.22
C LEU A 250 -27.37 -10.78 -5.13
N ALA A 251 -27.17 -10.19 -3.95
CA ALA A 251 -26.10 -9.22 -3.73
C ALA A 251 -24.71 -9.85 -3.88
N SER A 252 -24.55 -11.13 -3.58
CA SER A 252 -23.30 -11.85 -3.80
C SER A 252 -23.12 -12.29 -5.26
N GLU A 253 -24.13 -12.20 -6.11
CA GLU A 253 -24.05 -12.57 -7.54
C GLU A 253 -23.52 -11.43 -8.42
N LEU A 254 -23.69 -10.17 -8.01
CA LEU A 254 -23.24 -8.98 -8.75
C LEU A 254 -21.72 -9.03 -8.99
N HIS A 255 -21.33 -8.88 -10.25
CA HIS A 255 -19.94 -8.99 -10.71
C HIS A 255 -19.03 -7.91 -10.11
N GLU A 256 -19.48 -6.67 -10.09
CA GLU A 256 -18.75 -5.54 -9.52
C GLU A 256 -18.47 -5.76 -8.03
N TYR A 257 -19.45 -6.26 -7.28
CA TYR A 257 -19.29 -6.63 -5.87
C TYR A 257 -18.25 -7.73 -5.69
N LYS A 258 -18.37 -8.86 -6.43
CA LYS A 258 -17.44 -9.99 -6.34
C LYS A 258 -15.99 -9.54 -6.59
N SER A 259 -15.77 -8.77 -7.65
CA SER A 259 -14.44 -8.28 -8.04
C SER A 259 -13.85 -7.38 -6.97
N VAL A 260 -14.63 -6.42 -6.46
CA VAL A 260 -14.17 -5.47 -5.44
C VAL A 260 -13.89 -6.15 -4.11
N VAL A 261 -14.74 -7.08 -3.66
CA VAL A 261 -14.50 -7.76 -2.39
C VAL A 261 -13.29 -8.68 -2.46
N LYS A 262 -13.12 -9.42 -3.57
CA LYS A 262 -12.00 -10.35 -3.75
C LYS A 262 -10.66 -9.62 -3.82
N ASN A 263 -10.58 -8.57 -4.65
CA ASN A 263 -9.31 -7.97 -5.03
C ASN A 263 -9.05 -6.62 -4.33
N GLY A 264 -10.09 -5.83 -4.01
CA GLY A 264 -9.96 -4.45 -3.53
C GLY A 264 -10.70 -4.19 -2.22
N MET A 265 -10.63 -5.11 -1.25
CA MET A 265 -11.45 -5.01 -0.04
C MET A 265 -11.17 -3.75 0.79
N GLU A 266 -9.90 -3.30 0.85
CA GLU A 266 -9.53 -2.12 1.64
C GLU A 266 -10.18 -0.83 1.14
N GLY A 267 -10.48 -0.71 -0.16
CA GLY A 267 -11.12 0.49 -0.72
C GLY A 267 -12.49 0.75 -0.10
N PHE A 268 -13.42 -0.21 -0.18
CA PHE A 268 -14.78 -0.01 0.35
C PHE A 268 -14.79 0.01 1.89
N ARG A 269 -13.85 -0.69 2.54
CA ARG A 269 -13.67 -0.60 4.00
C ARG A 269 -13.20 0.79 4.41
N GLY A 270 -12.28 1.37 3.64
CA GLY A 270 -11.88 2.77 3.74
C GLY A 270 -13.10 3.67 3.66
N MET A 271 -13.93 3.52 2.63
CA MET A 271 -15.18 4.29 2.48
C MET A 271 -16.12 4.14 3.68
N LEU A 272 -16.34 2.93 4.19
CA LEU A 272 -17.20 2.68 5.36
C LEU A 272 -16.65 3.36 6.63
N ARG A 273 -15.37 3.17 6.93
CA ARG A 273 -14.72 3.71 8.14
C ARG A 273 -14.58 5.23 8.08
N ALA A 274 -14.36 5.75 6.89
CA ALA A 274 -14.25 7.18 6.60
C ALA A 274 -15.62 7.89 6.52
N GLY A 275 -16.72 7.14 6.57
CA GLY A 275 -18.07 7.71 6.48
C GLY A 275 -18.48 8.17 5.08
N LEU A 276 -17.87 7.61 4.04
CA LEU A 276 -18.12 7.94 2.62
C LEU A 276 -18.95 6.89 1.87
N ALA A 277 -19.30 5.77 2.51
CA ALA A 277 -19.99 4.65 1.87
C ALA A 277 -21.39 4.98 1.31
N THR A 278 -21.98 6.12 1.68
CA THR A 278 -23.27 6.61 1.15
C THR A 278 -23.13 7.38 -0.16
N HIS A 279 -21.90 7.67 -0.61
CA HIS A 279 -21.63 8.48 -1.80
C HIS A 279 -21.11 7.67 -2.99
N TYR A 280 -20.77 6.41 -2.77
CA TYR A 280 -20.12 5.56 -3.77
C TYR A 280 -20.82 4.22 -3.89
N THR A 281 -20.92 3.71 -5.11
CA THR A 281 -21.46 2.38 -5.40
C THR A 281 -20.33 1.36 -5.56
N PHE A 282 -20.66 0.06 -5.55
CA PHE A 282 -19.68 -0.98 -5.94
C PHE A 282 -19.24 -0.85 -7.40
N ARG A 283 -20.05 -0.24 -8.26
CA ARG A 283 -19.68 0.04 -9.66
C ARG A 283 -18.59 1.11 -9.76
N ASP A 284 -18.64 2.15 -8.91
CA ASP A 284 -17.59 3.17 -8.86
C ASP A 284 -16.27 2.57 -8.34
N MET A 285 -16.35 1.76 -7.29
CA MET A 285 -15.19 1.02 -6.78
C MET A 285 -14.62 0.08 -7.85
N TYR A 286 -15.46 -0.65 -8.57
CA TYR A 286 -15.02 -1.53 -9.65
C TYR A 286 -14.39 -0.78 -10.83
N ARG A 287 -14.92 0.41 -11.18
CA ARG A 287 -14.31 1.29 -12.18
C ARG A 287 -12.91 1.71 -11.75
N ALA A 288 -12.75 2.12 -10.49
CA ALA A 288 -11.43 2.43 -9.93
C ALA A 288 -10.54 1.18 -9.90
N LEU A 289 -11.07 0.00 -9.59
CA LEU A 289 -10.29 -1.23 -9.49
C LEU A 289 -9.67 -1.63 -10.85
N LYS A 290 -10.42 -1.43 -11.94
CA LYS A 290 -9.97 -1.76 -13.30
C LYS A 290 -9.11 -0.70 -13.98
N THR A 291 -9.10 0.51 -13.44
CA THR A 291 -8.27 1.57 -13.99
C THR A 291 -6.82 1.30 -13.56
N GLU A 292 -5.86 1.26 -14.47
CA GLU A 292 -4.45 1.04 -14.11
C GLU A 292 -3.78 2.35 -13.67
N THR A 293 -4.11 3.42 -14.41
CA THR A 293 -3.42 4.70 -14.33
C THR A 293 -3.97 5.61 -13.22
N CYS A 294 -3.08 6.41 -12.64
CA CYS A 294 -3.36 7.56 -11.82
C CYS A 294 -4.22 8.57 -12.59
N SER A 295 -5.26 9.09 -11.94
CA SER A 295 -6.19 10.04 -12.56
C SER A 295 -5.52 11.37 -12.91
N PHE A 296 -4.43 11.71 -12.21
CA PHE A 296 -3.77 13.02 -12.25
C PHE A 296 -2.53 13.04 -13.15
N CYS A 297 -1.59 12.08 -12.99
CA CYS A 297 -0.32 12.06 -13.74
C CYS A 297 -0.19 10.93 -14.76
N LYS A 298 -1.19 10.04 -14.85
CA LYS A 298 -1.21 8.86 -15.74
C LYS A 298 -0.17 7.77 -15.48
N SER A 299 0.77 7.93 -14.55
CA SER A 299 1.58 6.82 -14.01
C SER A 299 0.71 5.75 -13.35
N PHE A 300 1.26 4.58 -13.01
CA PHE A 300 0.50 3.56 -12.26
C PHE A 300 -0.09 4.12 -10.95
N GLY A 301 -1.37 3.86 -10.67
CA GLY A 301 -2.06 4.42 -9.50
C GLY A 301 -2.35 3.38 -8.42
N GLY A 302 -1.40 3.00 -7.56
CA GLY A 302 -1.59 1.95 -6.52
C GLY A 302 -2.51 2.31 -5.34
N PHE A 303 -3.11 3.50 -5.35
CA PHE A 303 -3.89 4.03 -4.24
C PHE A 303 -5.22 4.59 -4.70
N LEU A 304 -6.14 4.72 -3.74
CA LEU A 304 -7.45 5.32 -3.93
C LEU A 304 -7.58 6.55 -3.04
N TYR A 305 -7.81 7.71 -3.64
CA TYR A 305 -8.24 8.90 -2.93
C TYR A 305 -9.73 8.77 -2.64
N LEU A 306 -10.08 8.52 -1.36
CA LEU A 306 -11.44 8.20 -0.94
C LEU A 306 -12.47 9.30 -1.26
N PRO A 307 -12.16 10.60 -1.14
CA PRO A 307 -13.15 11.65 -1.36
C PRO A 307 -13.76 11.69 -2.76
N THR A 308 -13.06 11.19 -3.78
CA THR A 308 -13.51 11.16 -5.18
C THR A 308 -13.56 9.75 -5.79
N ALA A 309 -13.18 8.73 -5.01
CA ALA A 309 -12.88 7.38 -5.52
C ALA A 309 -11.92 7.37 -6.74
N ALA A 310 -11.04 8.38 -6.82
CA ALA A 310 -10.07 8.48 -7.90
C ALA A 310 -8.82 7.65 -7.59
N ARG A 311 -8.31 6.93 -8.59
CA ARG A 311 -6.98 6.32 -8.47
C ARG A 311 -5.89 7.37 -8.47
N CYS A 312 -4.89 7.17 -7.64
CA CYS A 312 -3.71 8.02 -7.56
C CYS A 312 -2.44 7.21 -7.30
N CYS A 313 -1.30 7.75 -7.73
CA CYS A 313 0.01 7.28 -7.28
C CYS A 313 0.40 7.99 -5.98
N PHE A 314 1.39 7.46 -5.25
CA PHE A 314 1.84 8.06 -3.99
C PHE A 314 2.37 9.49 -4.19
N GLY A 315 3.17 9.73 -5.24
CA GLY A 315 3.68 11.06 -5.54
C GLY A 315 2.59 12.11 -5.76
N CYS A 316 1.43 11.71 -6.33
CA CYS A 316 0.27 12.60 -6.42
C CYS A 316 -0.40 12.80 -5.06
N ILE A 317 -0.50 11.77 -4.21
CA ILE A 317 -1.00 11.94 -2.84
C ILE A 317 -0.17 13.02 -2.13
N GLU A 318 1.15 12.98 -2.23
CA GLU A 318 2.05 13.94 -1.57
C GLU A 318 1.96 15.36 -2.16
N ASN A 319 1.86 15.50 -3.48
CA ASN A 319 2.20 16.75 -4.16
C ASN A 319 1.07 17.33 -5.02
N ALA A 320 0.09 16.52 -5.45
CA ALA A 320 -0.94 17.00 -6.38
C ALA A 320 -1.82 18.06 -5.71
N PRO A 321 -2.03 19.23 -6.32
CA PRO A 321 -2.92 20.26 -5.77
C PRO A 321 -4.38 19.79 -5.69
N GLU A 322 -4.78 18.87 -6.56
CA GLU A 322 -6.13 18.28 -6.57
C GLU A 322 -6.42 17.42 -5.35
N LEU A 323 -5.38 16.88 -4.70
CA LEU A 323 -5.51 15.99 -3.54
C LEU A 323 -5.35 16.73 -2.21
N ARG A 324 -5.27 18.07 -2.23
CA ARG A 324 -5.19 18.91 -1.03
C ARG A 324 -6.35 18.64 -0.07
N VAL A 325 -6.03 18.66 1.21
CA VAL A 325 -6.96 18.36 2.29
C VAL A 325 -7.06 19.53 3.25
N ILE A 326 -8.29 19.84 3.65
CA ILE A 326 -8.57 20.84 4.68
C ILE A 326 -9.44 20.25 5.78
N SER A 327 -9.12 20.57 7.03
CA SER A 327 -9.96 20.18 8.16
C SER A 327 -11.21 21.07 8.23
N MET A 328 -12.33 20.48 8.66
CA MET A 328 -13.60 21.20 8.82
C MET A 328 -13.46 22.49 9.69
N PRO A 329 -12.74 22.47 10.84
CA PRO A 329 -12.53 23.69 11.63
C PRO A 329 -11.71 24.76 10.89
N ALA A 330 -10.69 24.36 10.14
CA ALA A 330 -9.87 25.30 9.37
C ALA A 330 -10.69 25.97 8.25
N LEU A 331 -11.47 25.18 7.50
CA LEU A 331 -12.33 25.71 6.44
C LEU A 331 -13.42 26.63 7.03
N SER A 332 -14.04 26.22 8.14
CA SER A 332 -15.04 27.01 8.84
C SER A 332 -14.48 28.37 9.29
N LYS A 333 -13.27 28.40 9.82
CA LYS A 333 -12.58 29.63 10.23
C LYS A 333 -12.25 30.55 9.04
N LEU A 334 -11.72 29.99 7.95
CA LEU A 334 -11.33 30.76 6.76
C LEU A 334 -12.54 31.37 6.03
N THR A 335 -13.64 30.63 5.97
CA THR A 335 -14.85 31.04 5.24
C THR A 335 -15.83 31.84 6.09
N ASN A 336 -15.63 31.88 7.41
CA ASN A 336 -16.59 32.41 8.38
C ASN A 336 -17.99 31.73 8.30
N ILE A 337 -18.02 30.47 7.84
CA ILE A 337 -19.23 29.64 7.76
C ILE A 337 -19.16 28.60 8.87
N SER A 338 -20.25 28.38 9.59
CA SER A 338 -20.29 27.35 10.64
C SER A 338 -20.03 25.95 10.07
N ALA A 339 -19.28 25.11 10.80
CA ALA A 339 -18.94 23.75 10.38
C ALA A 339 -20.17 22.90 9.96
N LYS A 340 -21.30 23.08 10.66
CA LYS A 340 -22.57 22.43 10.30
C LYS A 340 -23.06 22.84 8.91
N ARG A 341 -23.00 24.15 8.60
CA ARG A 341 -23.41 24.69 7.31
C ARG A 341 -22.43 24.29 6.20
N VAL A 342 -21.13 24.30 6.46
CA VAL A 342 -20.12 23.77 5.53
C VAL A 342 -20.42 22.32 5.18
N GLY A 343 -20.60 21.45 6.17
CA GLY A 343 -20.92 20.03 5.95
C GLY A 343 -22.20 19.83 5.12
N LEU A 344 -23.25 20.60 5.41
CA LEU A 344 -24.50 20.55 4.64
C LEU A 344 -24.32 20.97 3.17
N ARG A 345 -23.48 21.98 2.90
CA ARG A 345 -23.30 22.54 1.56
C ARG A 345 -22.30 21.76 0.71
N VAL A 346 -21.24 21.24 1.31
CA VAL A 346 -20.27 20.38 0.62
C VAL A 346 -20.86 19.00 0.35
N GLY A 347 -21.78 18.54 1.20
CA GLY A 347 -22.56 17.31 1.00
C GLY A 347 -21.88 16.03 1.49
N TYR A 348 -20.61 16.09 1.88
CA TYR A 348 -19.90 15.01 2.56
C TYR A 348 -18.85 15.56 3.53
N ALA A 349 -18.41 14.72 4.47
CA ALA A 349 -17.22 14.97 5.29
C ALA A 349 -16.56 13.63 5.62
N LEU A 350 -15.24 13.55 5.42
CA LEU A 350 -14.49 12.35 5.78
C LEU A 350 -14.24 12.34 7.29
N ARG A 351 -14.69 11.29 7.97
CA ARG A 351 -14.31 11.02 9.36
C ARG A 351 -12.92 10.42 9.39
N THR A 352 -12.01 11.05 10.12
CA THR A 352 -10.65 10.51 10.25
C THR A 352 -10.66 9.16 10.93
N VAL A 353 -9.96 8.21 10.33
CA VAL A 353 -9.82 6.86 10.87
C VAL A 353 -8.60 6.81 11.79
N PRO A 354 -8.62 6.06 12.91
CA PRO A 354 -7.40 5.84 13.68
C PRO A 354 -6.38 4.99 12.90
N GLY A 355 -5.15 5.50 12.77
CA GLY A 355 -4.02 4.85 12.08
C GLY A 355 -2.72 5.64 12.26
N LEU A 356 -1.60 5.13 11.75
CA LEU A 356 -0.36 5.89 11.64
C LEU A 356 -0.43 6.64 10.30
N TYR A 357 -0.18 7.94 10.29
CA TYR A 357 -0.31 8.79 9.09
C TYR A 357 0.90 9.70 8.93
N SER A 358 2.07 9.22 9.33
CA SER A 358 3.30 9.99 9.24
C SER A 358 4.43 9.02 8.96
N MET A 359 5.27 9.38 8.00
CA MET A 359 6.54 8.69 7.75
C MET A 359 7.53 8.93 8.92
N GLU A 360 7.32 9.99 9.71
CA GLU A 360 8.16 10.38 10.86
C GLU A 360 7.62 9.90 12.21
N GLU A 361 6.52 9.13 12.23
CA GLU A 361 5.89 8.56 13.44
C GLU A 361 5.48 9.55 14.55
N ARG A 362 5.46 10.86 14.26
CA ARG A 362 5.13 11.88 15.27
C ARG A 362 3.65 11.83 15.70
N PRO A 363 3.36 11.74 17.02
CA PRO A 363 1.99 11.81 17.52
C PRO A 363 1.43 13.22 17.38
N GLY A 364 0.44 13.41 16.50
CA GLY A 364 -0.27 14.68 16.33
C GLY A 364 -1.73 14.61 16.79
N ARG A 365 -2.30 15.74 17.21
CA ARG A 365 -3.75 15.88 17.45
C ARG A 365 -4.47 15.76 16.12
N ARG A 366 -5.29 14.72 15.95
CA ARG A 366 -5.98 14.43 14.68
C ARG A 366 -7.26 15.27 14.57
N PRO A 367 -7.50 15.95 13.43
CA PRO A 367 -8.80 16.57 13.18
C PRO A 367 -9.86 15.47 13.10
N ALA A 368 -11.09 15.73 13.55
CA ALA A 368 -12.15 14.70 13.50
C ALA A 368 -12.77 14.55 12.11
N LEU A 369 -12.77 15.63 11.32
CA LEU A 369 -13.43 15.74 10.02
C LEU A 369 -12.53 16.45 9.01
N LEU A 370 -12.38 15.85 7.84
CA LEU A 370 -11.59 16.34 6.71
C LEU A 370 -12.46 16.49 5.46
N LEU A 371 -12.03 17.36 4.56
CA LEU A 371 -12.65 17.63 3.26
C LEU A 371 -11.56 17.72 2.21
N ALA A 372 -11.87 17.27 0.99
CA ALA A 372 -11.03 17.58 -0.15
C ALA A 372 -11.17 19.08 -0.46
N GLU A 373 -10.05 19.79 -0.42
CA GLU A 373 -10.03 21.26 -0.43
C GLU A 373 -10.59 21.80 -1.74
N ARG A 374 -10.26 21.18 -2.87
CA ARG A 374 -10.70 21.59 -4.20
C ARG A 374 -12.21 21.48 -4.35
N GLU A 375 -12.79 20.33 -4.01
CA GLU A 375 -14.23 20.07 -4.10
C GLU A 375 -15.01 20.97 -3.15
N ALA A 376 -14.54 21.11 -1.90
CA ALA A 376 -15.19 21.98 -0.93
C ALA A 376 -15.18 23.45 -1.38
N THR A 377 -14.04 23.91 -1.90
CA THR A 377 -13.89 25.28 -2.42
C THR A 377 -14.80 25.51 -3.62
N TRP A 378 -14.79 24.59 -4.59
CA TRP A 378 -15.64 24.67 -5.76
C TRP A 378 -17.14 24.71 -5.39
N ARG A 379 -17.60 23.81 -4.51
CA ARG A 379 -19.00 23.79 -4.05
C ARG A 379 -19.42 25.06 -3.33
N LEU A 380 -18.57 25.60 -2.46
CA LEU A 380 -18.89 26.83 -1.76
C LEU A 380 -18.88 28.04 -2.72
N SER A 381 -18.00 28.06 -3.72
CA SER A 381 -17.97 29.08 -4.76
C SER A 381 -19.22 29.04 -5.65
N GLU A 382 -19.66 27.87 -6.09
CA GLU A 382 -20.92 27.72 -6.87
C GLU A 382 -22.14 28.27 -6.13
N LEU A 383 -22.14 28.18 -4.80
CA LEU A 383 -23.20 28.69 -3.93
C LEU A 383 -23.06 30.18 -3.59
N GLY A 384 -22.05 30.87 -4.11
CA GLY A 384 -21.76 32.27 -3.80
C GLY A 384 -21.32 32.50 -2.34
N LEU A 385 -20.79 31.48 -1.68
CA LEU A 385 -20.40 31.52 -0.26
C LEU A 385 -18.91 31.81 -0.04
N LEU A 386 -18.12 31.95 -1.12
CA LEU A 386 -16.71 32.33 -1.05
C LEU A 386 -16.47 33.67 -1.73
N THR A 387 -15.72 34.53 -1.06
CA THR A 387 -15.15 35.75 -1.68
C THR A 387 -13.83 35.41 -2.39
N PRO A 388 -13.40 36.22 -3.38
CA PRO A 388 -12.11 36.05 -4.05
C PRO A 388 -10.91 36.03 -3.08
N ASP A 389 -10.98 36.83 -2.01
CA ASP A 389 -9.94 36.89 -0.97
C ASP A 389 -9.83 35.58 -0.19
N VAL A 390 -10.97 34.97 0.17
CA VAL A 390 -11.01 33.68 0.87
C VAL A 390 -10.50 32.57 -0.05
N ALA A 391 -10.82 32.60 -1.34
CA ALA A 391 -10.32 31.63 -2.31
C ALA A 391 -8.78 31.72 -2.45
N HIS A 392 -8.21 32.93 -2.50
CA HIS A 392 -6.76 33.14 -2.49
C HIS A 392 -6.12 32.66 -1.18
N ALA A 393 -6.73 32.98 -0.04
CA ALA A 393 -6.24 32.54 1.26
C ALA A 393 -6.23 31.01 1.41
N LEU A 394 -7.21 30.30 0.83
CA LEU A 394 -7.24 28.85 0.76
C LEU A 394 -6.05 28.32 -0.05
N GLN A 395 -5.81 28.87 -1.24
CA GLN A 395 -4.68 28.46 -2.10
C GLN A 395 -3.32 28.69 -1.44
N ALA A 396 -3.12 29.85 -0.81
CA ALA A 396 -1.85 30.24 -0.18
C ALA A 396 -1.58 29.55 1.18
N ARG A 397 -2.56 28.82 1.73
CA ARG A 397 -2.46 28.16 3.03
C ARG A 397 -1.37 27.08 3.02
N SER A 398 -0.61 27.02 4.12
CA SER A 398 0.25 25.88 4.45
C SER A 398 -0.61 24.66 4.85
N GLU A 399 -0.51 23.60 4.06
CA GLU A 399 -1.24 22.36 4.28
C GLU A 399 -0.53 21.47 5.31
N GLN A 400 -1.32 20.73 6.10
CA GLN A 400 -0.79 19.61 6.87
C GLN A 400 -0.73 18.37 5.99
N GLN A 401 0.45 18.09 5.40
CA GLN A 401 0.61 17.06 4.36
C GLN A 401 0.16 15.66 4.80
N ASN A 402 0.32 15.34 6.09
CA ASN A 402 -0.16 14.07 6.67
C ASN A 402 -1.69 13.86 6.54
N GLN A 403 -2.48 14.92 6.36
CA GLN A 403 -3.92 14.80 6.17
C GLN A 403 -4.27 14.17 4.81
N ARG A 404 -3.40 14.28 3.80
CA ARG A 404 -3.56 13.59 2.50
C ARG A 404 -3.57 12.08 2.68
N TYR A 405 -2.71 11.58 3.56
CA TYR A 405 -2.64 10.17 3.91
C TYR A 405 -3.90 9.69 4.63
N MET A 406 -4.48 10.55 5.48
CA MET A 406 -5.75 10.29 6.17
C MET A 406 -6.98 10.23 5.24
N MET A 407 -6.84 10.57 3.96
CA MET A 407 -7.91 10.51 2.96
C MET A 407 -7.70 9.45 1.89
N SER A 408 -6.62 8.67 1.98
CA SER A 408 -6.24 7.70 0.95
C SER A 408 -6.09 6.30 1.54
N THR A 409 -6.21 5.29 0.69
CA THR A 409 -6.02 3.88 1.04
C THR A 409 -5.32 3.13 -0.09
N ALA A 410 -4.62 2.05 0.23
CA ALA A 410 -4.07 1.15 -0.77
C ALA A 410 -5.19 0.51 -1.60
N TYR A 411 -5.02 0.48 -2.92
CA TYR A 411 -6.04 -0.05 -3.81
C TYR A 411 -5.43 -0.64 -5.08
N PRO A 412 -5.45 -1.98 -5.24
CA PRO A 412 -4.81 -2.61 -6.38
C PRO A 412 -5.53 -2.31 -7.70
N TRP A 413 -4.79 -2.49 -8.78
CA TRP A 413 -5.34 -2.65 -10.11
C TRP A 413 -5.73 -4.12 -10.34
N TYR A 414 -6.83 -4.34 -11.02
CA TYR A 414 -7.32 -5.66 -11.43
C TYR A 414 -7.60 -5.63 -12.93
N ASP A 415 -6.93 -6.50 -13.68
CA ASP A 415 -7.23 -6.74 -15.08
C ASP A 415 -8.36 -7.77 -15.20
N PRO A 416 -9.55 -7.39 -15.70
CA PRO A 416 -10.65 -8.33 -15.91
C PRO A 416 -10.38 -9.36 -17.01
N THR A 417 -9.41 -9.10 -17.90
CA THR A 417 -9.10 -9.94 -19.07
C THR A 417 -8.20 -11.10 -18.68
N THR A 418 -7.11 -10.81 -17.98
CA THR A 418 -6.14 -11.82 -17.53
C THR A 418 -6.44 -12.35 -16.14
N GLY A 419 -7.26 -11.64 -15.36
CA GLY A 419 -7.47 -11.93 -13.94
C GLY A 419 -6.33 -11.49 -13.04
N GLN A 420 -5.31 -10.81 -13.58
CA GLN A 420 -4.15 -10.33 -12.84
C GLN A 420 -4.53 -9.23 -11.85
N VAL A 421 -3.88 -9.23 -10.68
CA VAL A 421 -4.01 -8.18 -9.67
C VAL A 421 -2.63 -7.59 -9.42
N GLU A 422 -2.50 -6.27 -9.53
CA GLU A 422 -1.26 -5.55 -9.28
C GLU A 422 -1.51 -4.49 -8.20
N ASN A 423 -0.81 -4.60 -7.07
CA ASN A 423 -0.91 -3.59 -6.00
C ASN A 423 -0.15 -2.30 -6.34
N GLY A 424 0.55 -2.30 -7.47
CA GLY A 424 1.48 -1.25 -7.84
C GLY A 424 2.81 -1.37 -7.16
N VAL A 425 3.73 -0.68 -7.78
CA VAL A 425 5.04 -0.39 -7.21
C VAL A 425 4.97 1.07 -6.77
N SER A 426 5.17 1.29 -5.48
CA SER A 426 5.04 2.59 -4.82
C SER A 426 6.40 3.06 -4.36
#